data_AF-A0A7S4FPW4-F1
#
_entry.id   AF-A0A7S4FPW4-F1
#
_cell.length_a   1.000
_cell.length_b   1.000
_cell.length_c   1.000
_cell.angle_alpha   90.00
_cell.angle_beta   90.00
_cell.angle_gamma   90.00
#
_symmetry.space_group_name_H-M   'P 1'
#
loop_
_entity.id
_entity.type
_entity.pdbx_description
1 polymer ?
#
loop_
_entity_poly.entity_id
_entity_poly.type
_entity_poly.pdbx_seq_one_letter_code
_entity_poly.pdbx_strand_id
1 'polypeptide(L)'
;MDDLPEERGSPVFAVFEKLVKGQESEMPEDKNKWALWFDQRLEAYEKENLPKMHITEIVGEAEFEKKLAENQDKMMVIKYWKHKCLPCLSYGPFHKKAEEALNQDPNCVFYSVDIKRAENLKLAAWQRIMGTPTIQCYHQGRQVGNNVEETNYARFMKHIRASMQFL
;
A
#
# COMPACT_ATOMS: atom_id res chain seq x y z
N MET A 1 -26.51 -4.02 -7.70
CA MET A 1 -25.53 -2.92 -7.57
C MET A 1 -25.54 -2.62 -6.10
N ASP A 2 -24.83 -3.46 -5.33
CA ASP A 2 -24.93 -3.46 -3.87
C ASP A 2 -23.96 -2.43 -3.33
N ASP A 3 -24.52 -1.35 -2.76
CA ASP A 3 -23.78 -0.34 -2.02
C ASP A 3 -23.10 -1.01 -0.81
N LEU A 4 -21.78 -1.15 -0.90
CA LEU A 4 -20.96 -1.54 0.24
C LEU A 4 -21.04 -0.42 1.30
N PRO A 5 -21.30 -0.74 2.58
CA PRO A 5 -21.40 0.28 3.61
C PRO A 5 -20.10 1.09 3.67
N GLU A 6 -20.22 2.42 3.58
CA GLU A 6 -19.12 3.35 3.85
C GLU A 6 -18.62 3.09 5.28
N GLU A 7 -17.48 2.41 5.42
CA GLU A 7 -16.78 2.32 6.70
C GLU A 7 -16.43 3.76 7.13
N ARG A 8 -17.19 4.29 8.09
CA ARG A 8 -16.94 5.59 8.69
C ARG A 8 -15.78 5.47 9.68
N GLY A 9 -14.57 5.75 9.22
CA GLY A 9 -13.39 5.80 10.07
C GLY A 9 -12.09 5.80 9.26
N SER A 10 -11.06 6.47 9.75
CA SER A 10 -9.74 6.38 9.14
C SER A 10 -9.20 4.95 9.34
N PRO A 11 -8.77 4.23 8.28
CA PRO A 11 -8.20 2.89 8.42
C PRO A 11 -6.96 2.91 9.32
N VAL A 12 -6.23 4.03 9.34
CA VAL A 12 -5.08 4.25 10.23
C VAL A 12 -5.50 4.25 11.69
N PHE A 13 -6.62 4.89 12.01
CA PHE A 13 -7.11 4.95 13.38
C PHE A 13 -7.62 3.57 13.85
N ALA A 14 -8.29 2.82 12.97
CA ALA A 14 -8.74 1.47 13.29
C ALA A 14 -7.57 0.51 13.61
N VAL A 15 -6.45 0.62 12.89
CA VAL A 15 -5.24 -0.16 13.22
C VAL A 15 -4.59 0.38 14.48
N PHE A 16 -4.48 1.70 14.65
CA PHE A 16 -3.97 2.30 15.89
C PHE A 16 -4.71 1.79 17.14
N GLU A 17 -6.05 1.80 17.10
CA GLU A 17 -6.90 1.27 18.19
C GLU A 17 -6.58 -0.19 18.48
N LYS A 18 -6.42 -1.03 17.45
CA LYS A 18 -6.03 -2.45 17.63
C LYS A 18 -4.67 -2.61 18.32
N LEU A 19 -3.73 -1.69 18.08
CA LEU A 19 -2.41 -1.74 18.70
C LEU A 19 -2.46 -1.38 20.19
N VAL A 20 -3.32 -0.44 20.57
CA VAL A 20 -3.35 0.11 21.94
C VAL A 20 -4.42 -0.52 22.84
N LYS A 21 -5.49 -1.06 22.27
CA LYS A 21 -6.65 -1.56 23.03
C LYS A 21 -6.27 -2.73 23.93
N GLY A 22 -6.64 -2.63 25.20
CA GLY A 22 -6.35 -3.64 26.22
C GLY A 22 -4.91 -3.63 26.73
N GLN A 23 -4.15 -2.58 26.40
CA GLN A 23 -2.75 -2.40 26.74
C GLN A 23 -2.50 -1.05 27.43
N GLU A 24 -3.58 -0.39 27.87
CA GLU A 24 -3.57 0.96 28.43
C GLU A 24 -2.71 1.03 29.71
N SER A 25 -2.72 -0.02 30.53
CA SER A 25 -1.91 -0.12 31.75
C SER A 25 -0.41 -0.34 31.50
N GLU A 26 -0.03 -0.78 30.30
CA GLU A 26 1.36 -0.99 29.91
C GLU A 26 1.95 0.21 29.16
N MET A 27 1.12 1.22 28.85
CA MET A 27 1.51 2.34 28.01
C MET A 27 2.43 3.29 28.79
N PRO A 28 3.68 3.52 28.33
CA PRO A 28 4.61 4.40 29.04
C PRO A 28 4.17 5.86 28.97
N GLU A 29 4.31 6.60 30.08
CA GLU A 29 4.10 8.05 30.12
C GLU A 29 5.27 8.83 29.46
N ASP A 30 6.48 8.28 29.54
CA ASP A 30 7.66 8.86 28.92
C ASP A 30 7.61 8.72 27.38
N LYS A 31 7.83 9.82 26.66
CA LYS A 31 7.72 9.86 25.19
C LYS A 31 8.67 8.91 24.47
N ASN A 32 9.90 8.74 24.96
CA ASN A 32 10.88 7.87 24.31
C ASN A 32 10.54 6.41 24.52
N LYS A 33 10.13 6.06 25.75
CA LYS A 33 9.63 4.72 26.07
C LYS A 33 8.34 4.41 25.32
N TRP A 34 7.45 5.38 25.16
CA TRP A 34 6.22 5.24 24.39
C TRP A 34 6.53 4.94 22.92
N ALA A 35 7.46 5.66 22.31
CA ALA A 35 7.84 5.43 20.92
C ALA A 35 8.40 4.01 20.71
N LEU A 36 9.29 3.55 21.59
CA LEU A 36 9.83 2.19 21.52
C LEU A 36 8.73 1.12 21.72
N TRP A 37 7.87 1.34 22.71
CA TRP A 37 6.73 0.47 23.02
C TRP A 37 5.76 0.35 21.83
N PHE A 38 5.47 1.49 21.18
CA PHE A 38 4.58 1.52 20.03
C PHE A 38 5.23 0.85 18.81
N ASP A 39 6.52 1.07 18.59
CA ASP A 39 7.27 0.47 17.50
C ASP A 39 7.31 -1.06 17.60
N GLN A 40 7.50 -1.61 18.82
CA GLN A 40 7.43 -3.05 19.08
C GLN A 40 6.05 -3.64 18.75
N ARG A 41 4.98 -2.93 19.11
CA ARG A 41 3.61 -3.36 18.80
C ARG A 41 3.32 -3.29 17.31
N LEU A 42 3.77 -2.23 16.66
CA LEU A 42 3.63 -2.08 15.22
C LEU A 42 4.37 -3.19 14.46
N GLU A 43 5.58 -3.55 14.92
CA GLU A 43 6.37 -4.65 14.37
C GLU A 43 5.69 -6.00 14.57
N ALA A 44 5.11 -6.26 15.75
CA ALA A 44 4.35 -7.48 16.01
C ALA A 44 3.11 -7.60 15.11
N TYR A 45 2.34 -6.51 14.99
CA TYR A 45 1.18 -6.44 14.10
C TYR A 45 1.58 -6.61 12.63
N GLU A 46 2.67 -5.98 12.22
CA GLU A 46 3.22 -6.14 10.88
C GLU A 46 3.60 -7.59 10.59
N LYS A 47 4.35 -8.24 11.48
CA LYS A 47 4.76 -9.64 11.32
C LYS A 47 3.56 -10.58 11.15
N GLU A 48 2.46 -10.31 11.85
CA GLU A 48 1.25 -11.10 11.76
C GLU A 48 0.46 -10.85 10.45
N ASN A 49 0.44 -9.60 9.97
CA ASN A 49 -0.48 -9.19 8.90
C ASN A 49 0.20 -9.06 7.52
N LEU A 50 1.50 -8.78 7.45
CA LEU A 50 2.22 -8.62 6.19
C LEU A 50 2.09 -9.84 5.26
N PRO A 51 2.17 -11.11 5.75
CA PRO A 51 1.96 -12.28 4.89
C PRO A 51 0.56 -12.32 4.26
N LYS A 52 -0.48 -11.84 4.98
CA LYS A 52 -1.87 -11.80 4.51
C LYS A 52 -2.09 -10.74 3.43
N MET A 53 -1.20 -9.75 3.34
CA MET A 53 -1.28 -8.60 2.44
C MET A 53 -0.18 -8.64 1.36
N HIS A 54 0.41 -9.81 1.15
CA HIS A 54 1.50 -9.99 0.20
C HIS A 54 1.03 -9.75 -1.24
N ILE A 55 1.84 -8.96 -1.94
CA ILE A 55 1.73 -8.61 -3.37
C ILE A 55 3.13 -8.82 -3.94
N THR A 56 3.21 -9.25 -5.20
CA THR A 56 4.50 -9.42 -5.88
C THR A 56 5.38 -8.17 -5.74
N GLU A 57 6.59 -8.36 -5.24
CA GLU A 57 7.56 -7.28 -5.02
C GLU A 57 8.32 -6.99 -6.33
N ILE A 58 8.64 -5.71 -6.56
CA ILE A 58 9.61 -5.27 -7.55
C ILE A 58 10.88 -4.82 -6.80
N VAL A 59 12.03 -5.33 -7.24
CA VAL A 59 13.34 -5.07 -6.63
C VAL A 59 14.28 -4.43 -7.65
N GLY A 60 14.55 -3.15 -7.44
CA GLY A 60 15.48 -2.35 -8.21
C GLY A 60 14.90 -1.84 -9.53
N GLU A 61 15.67 -0.96 -10.15
CA GLU A 61 15.30 -0.25 -11.38
C GLU A 61 15.16 -1.21 -12.56
N ALA A 62 16.05 -2.20 -12.67
CA ALA A 62 16.04 -3.16 -13.77
C ALA A 62 14.78 -4.05 -13.76
N GLU A 63 14.33 -4.51 -12.58
CA GLU A 63 13.08 -5.26 -12.49
C GLU A 63 11.87 -4.37 -12.76
N PHE A 64 11.88 -3.14 -12.25
CA PHE A 64 10.82 -2.17 -12.52
C PHE A 64 10.65 -1.91 -14.03
N GLU A 65 11.74 -1.61 -14.74
CA GLU A 65 11.74 -1.41 -16.19
C GLU A 65 11.28 -2.67 -16.94
N LYS A 66 11.73 -3.85 -16.50
CA LYS A 66 11.27 -5.13 -17.04
C LYS A 66 9.76 -5.30 -16.86
N LYS A 67 9.21 -5.00 -15.67
CA LYS A 67 7.77 -5.10 -15.42
C LYS A 67 6.96 -4.11 -16.23
N LEU A 68 7.46 -2.89 -16.45
CA LEU A 68 6.84 -1.93 -17.36
C LEU A 68 6.79 -2.47 -18.80
N ALA A 69 7.85 -3.11 -19.27
CA ALA A 69 7.91 -3.71 -20.60
C ALA A 69 7.01 -4.96 -20.74
N GLU A 70 6.97 -5.82 -19.72
CA GLU A 70 6.14 -7.04 -19.70
C GLU A 70 4.63 -6.75 -19.66
N ASN A 71 4.22 -5.57 -19.19
CA ASN A 71 2.82 -5.20 -18.97
C ASN A 71 2.41 -3.96 -19.79
N GLN A 72 2.96 -3.77 -20.99
CA GLN A 72 2.64 -2.61 -21.83
C GLN A 72 1.14 -2.49 -22.17
N ASP A 73 0.47 -3.63 -22.33
CA ASP A 73 -0.96 -3.78 -22.63
C ASP A 73 -1.86 -3.77 -21.38
N LYS A 74 -1.26 -3.69 -20.18
CA LYS A 74 -1.97 -3.72 -18.90
C LYS A 74 -1.72 -2.46 -18.10
N MET A 75 -2.60 -2.19 -17.16
CA MET A 75 -2.36 -1.21 -16.12
C MET A 75 -1.62 -1.88 -14.97
N MET A 76 -0.50 -1.32 -14.56
CA MET A 76 0.19 -1.71 -13.33
C MET A 76 -0.23 -0.79 -12.19
N VAL A 77 -0.64 -1.36 -11.06
CA VAL A 77 -0.91 -0.63 -9.81
C VAL A 77 0.20 -0.96 -8.83
N ILE A 78 1.01 0.03 -8.46
CA ILE A 78 2.21 -0.18 -7.64
C ILE A 78 2.06 0.53 -6.31
N LYS A 79 2.15 -0.23 -5.21
CA LYS A 79 2.21 0.30 -3.84
C LYS A 79 3.66 0.46 -3.38
N TYR A 80 4.09 1.68 -3.18
CA TYR A 80 5.35 2.03 -2.52
C TYR A 80 5.13 2.11 -1.01
N TRP A 81 5.86 1.30 -0.25
CA TRP A 81 5.67 1.13 1.19
C TRP A 81 7.00 0.93 1.92
N LYS A 82 6.96 0.85 3.25
CA LYS A 82 8.11 0.49 4.09
C LYS A 82 7.65 -0.23 5.36
N HIS A 83 8.56 -0.96 6.00
CA HIS A 83 8.34 -1.53 7.33
C HIS A 83 8.03 -0.46 8.39
N LYS A 84 7.36 -0.87 9.47
CA LYS A 84 7.00 -0.03 10.62
C LYS A 84 6.24 1.23 10.19
N CYS A 85 5.34 1.05 9.22
CA CYS A 85 4.53 2.10 8.63
C CYS A 85 3.06 1.83 8.91
N LEU A 86 2.53 2.44 9.97
CA LEU A 86 1.12 2.29 10.35
C LEU A 86 0.15 2.59 9.19
N PRO A 87 0.32 3.68 8.40
CA PRO A 87 -0.50 3.88 7.21
C PRO A 87 -0.37 2.73 6.21
N CYS A 88 0.84 2.27 5.90
CA CYS A 88 1.07 1.19 4.93
C CYS A 88 0.36 -0.11 5.32
N LEU A 89 0.37 -0.44 6.61
CA LEU A 89 -0.31 -1.61 7.18
C LEU A 89 -1.83 -1.45 7.19
N SER A 90 -2.32 -0.23 7.30
CA SER A 90 -3.75 0.08 7.29
C SER A 90 -4.35 0.04 5.87
N TYR A 91 -3.57 0.45 4.87
CA TYR A 91 -3.95 0.40 3.45
C TYR A 91 -3.61 -0.93 2.76
N GLY A 92 -2.72 -1.73 3.35
CA GLY A 92 -2.33 -3.04 2.85
C GLY A 92 -3.50 -3.94 2.46
N PRO A 93 -4.59 -4.04 3.27
CA PRO A 93 -5.75 -4.86 2.94
C PRO A 93 -6.51 -4.34 1.72
N PHE A 94 -6.57 -3.02 1.50
CA PHE A 94 -7.24 -2.48 0.31
C PHE A 94 -6.53 -2.90 -0.96
N HIS A 95 -5.20 -2.79 -0.97
CA HIS A 95 -4.39 -3.18 -2.12
C HIS A 95 -4.50 -4.68 -2.40
N LYS A 96 -4.50 -5.53 -1.36
CA LYS A 96 -4.69 -6.98 -1.49
C LYS A 96 -6.08 -7.33 -1.99
N LYS A 97 -7.11 -6.76 -1.38
CA LYS A 97 -8.50 -6.99 -1.79
C LYS A 97 -8.78 -6.50 -3.22
N ALA A 98 -8.11 -5.43 -3.65
CA ALA A 98 -8.21 -4.94 -5.03
C ALA A 98 -7.51 -5.88 -6.03
N GLU A 99 -6.31 -6.37 -5.70
CA GLU A 99 -5.63 -7.41 -6.48
C GLU A 99 -6.53 -8.64 -6.63
N GLU A 100 -7.10 -9.14 -5.52
CA GLU A 100 -8.00 -10.30 -5.52
C GLU A 100 -9.27 -10.05 -6.34
N ALA A 101 -9.86 -8.86 -6.26
CA ALA A 101 -11.06 -8.50 -7.01
C ALA A 101 -10.83 -8.31 -8.51
N LEU A 102 -9.59 -8.03 -8.92
CA LEU A 102 -9.19 -7.78 -10.30
C LEU A 102 -8.26 -8.88 -10.85
N ASN A 103 -8.07 -9.98 -10.12
CA ASN A 103 -7.18 -11.07 -10.54
C ASN A 103 -7.60 -11.75 -11.85
N GLN A 104 -8.90 -11.69 -12.18
CA GLN A 104 -9.47 -12.18 -13.43
C GLN A 104 -9.54 -11.11 -14.53
N ASP A 105 -9.25 -9.84 -14.20
CA ASP A 105 -9.17 -8.78 -15.19
C ASP A 105 -7.80 -8.85 -15.88
N PRO A 106 -7.73 -9.26 -17.17
CA PRO A 106 -6.46 -9.42 -17.86
C PRO A 106 -5.73 -8.08 -18.04
N ASN A 107 -6.42 -6.94 -17.82
CA ASN A 107 -5.89 -5.61 -18.08
C ASN A 107 -5.26 -4.95 -16.84
N CYS A 108 -5.18 -5.64 -15.70
CA CYS A 108 -4.65 -5.06 -14.47
C CYS A 108 -3.70 -6.01 -13.74
N VAL A 109 -2.58 -5.48 -13.26
CA VAL A 109 -1.63 -6.21 -12.42
C VAL A 109 -1.20 -5.36 -11.24
N PHE A 110 -0.91 -6.00 -10.10
CA PHE A 110 -0.56 -5.31 -8.86
C PHE A 110 0.87 -5.67 -8.45
N TYR A 111 1.62 -4.66 -8.00
CA TYR A 111 2.97 -4.82 -7.49
C TYR A 111 3.18 -4.03 -6.21
N SER A 112 4.27 -4.32 -5.50
CA SER A 112 4.72 -3.53 -4.38
C SER A 112 6.22 -3.25 -4.45
N VAL A 113 6.64 -2.14 -3.85
CA VAL A 113 8.04 -1.73 -3.75
C VAL A 113 8.32 -1.30 -2.31
N ASP A 114 9.22 -1.99 -1.62
CA ASP A 114 9.76 -1.50 -0.35
C ASP A 114 10.79 -0.40 -0.62
N ILE A 115 10.47 0.84 -0.26
CA ILE A 115 11.32 2.01 -0.51
C ILE A 115 12.55 2.08 0.42
N LYS A 116 12.66 1.20 1.42
CA LYS A 116 13.81 1.13 2.33
C LYS A 116 14.81 0.05 1.97
N ARG A 117 14.47 -0.82 1.02
CA ARG A 117 15.42 -1.75 0.41
C ARG A 117 16.49 -1.00 -0.38
N ALA A 118 17.75 -1.40 -0.25
CA ALA A 118 18.89 -0.69 -0.81
C ALA A 118 18.78 -0.55 -2.35
N GLU A 119 18.34 -1.61 -3.00
CA GLU A 119 18.12 -1.70 -4.45
C GLU A 119 17.02 -0.73 -4.93
N ASN A 120 16.07 -0.38 -4.05
CA ASN A 120 14.91 0.44 -4.38
C ASN A 120 15.10 1.94 -4.08
N LEU A 121 16.18 2.34 -3.41
CA LEU A 121 16.38 3.74 -3.00
C LEU A 121 16.37 4.70 -4.20
N LYS A 122 17.08 4.33 -5.28
CA LYS A 122 17.17 5.14 -6.49
C LYS A 122 15.86 5.15 -7.27
N LEU A 123 15.20 3.99 -7.37
CA LEU A 123 13.86 3.87 -7.94
C LEU A 123 12.85 4.78 -7.22
N ALA A 124 12.81 4.75 -5.89
CA ALA A 124 11.91 5.57 -5.08
C ALA A 124 12.15 7.08 -5.29
N ALA A 125 13.41 7.50 -5.42
CA ALA A 125 13.76 8.88 -5.74
C ALA A 125 13.30 9.28 -7.15
N TRP A 126 13.52 8.42 -8.15
CA TRP A 126 13.09 8.66 -9.54
C TRP A 126 11.58 8.73 -9.70
N GLN A 127 10.84 7.86 -9.01
CA GLN A 127 9.37 7.88 -8.98
C GLN A 127 8.79 8.96 -8.03
N ARG A 128 9.66 9.82 -7.47
CA ARG A 128 9.30 10.95 -6.60
C ARG A 128 8.43 10.54 -5.41
N ILE A 129 8.78 9.43 -4.78
CA ILE A 129 8.05 8.93 -3.61
C ILE A 129 8.38 9.80 -2.39
N MET A 130 7.48 10.73 -2.07
CA MET A 130 7.63 11.69 -0.97
C MET A 130 7.06 11.18 0.37
N GLY A 131 6.26 10.12 0.34
CA GLY A 131 5.57 9.58 1.52
C GLY A 131 5.10 8.14 1.29
N THR A 132 4.69 7.48 2.37
CA THR A 132 4.22 6.08 2.30
C THR A 132 2.91 5.88 3.08
N PRO A 133 1.96 5.09 2.55
CA PRO A 133 2.01 4.49 1.22
C PRO A 133 1.87 5.56 0.13
N THR A 134 2.52 5.35 -1.00
CA THR A 134 2.20 6.02 -2.27
C THR A 134 1.75 4.94 -3.23
N ILE A 135 0.63 5.15 -3.92
CA ILE A 135 0.10 4.19 -4.89
C ILE A 135 0.00 4.90 -6.23
N GLN A 136 0.69 4.36 -7.23
CA GLN A 136 0.77 4.93 -8.58
C GLN A 136 0.29 3.90 -9.60
N CYS A 137 -0.42 4.37 -10.62
CA CYS A 137 -0.84 3.55 -11.75
C CYS A 137 0.07 3.83 -12.95
N TYR A 138 0.42 2.79 -13.71
CA TYR A 138 1.23 2.88 -14.92
C TYR A 138 0.55 2.17 -16.06
N HIS A 139 0.70 2.72 -17.27
CA HIS A 139 0.30 2.06 -18.52
C HIS A 139 1.23 2.53 -19.64
N GLN A 140 1.58 1.64 -20.57
CA GLN A 140 2.52 1.92 -21.67
C GLN A 140 3.83 2.58 -21.19
N GLY A 141 4.40 2.07 -20.10
CA GLY A 141 5.71 2.51 -19.58
C GLY A 141 5.71 3.86 -18.86
N ARG A 142 4.56 4.49 -18.61
CA ARG A 142 4.46 5.79 -17.91
C ARG A 142 3.41 5.78 -16.82
N GLN A 143 3.58 6.66 -15.82
CA GLN A 143 2.53 6.91 -14.83
C GLN A 143 1.30 7.52 -15.50
N VAL A 144 0.11 7.07 -15.11
CA VAL A 144 -1.18 7.58 -15.56
C VAL A 144 -2.01 8.04 -14.36
N GLY A 145 -2.72 9.17 -14.54
CA GLY A 145 -3.48 9.78 -13.45
C GLY A 145 -2.63 10.34 -12.31
N ASN A 146 -3.30 10.69 -11.23
CA ASN A 146 -2.66 11.13 -9.98
C ASN A 146 -2.34 9.92 -9.09
N ASN A 147 -1.62 10.15 -8.00
CA ASN A 147 -1.49 9.14 -6.94
C ASN A 147 -2.88 8.80 -6.37
N VAL A 148 -3.08 7.56 -5.95
CA VAL A 148 -4.30 7.13 -5.25
C VAL A 148 -4.22 7.62 -3.80
N GLU A 149 -5.17 8.47 -3.41
CA GLU A 149 -5.22 9.14 -2.09
C GLU A 149 -6.46 8.72 -1.26
N GLU A 150 -7.28 7.84 -1.83
CA GLU A 150 -8.57 7.44 -1.28
C GLU A 150 -8.42 6.63 0.00
N THR A 151 -9.06 7.11 1.06
CA THR A 151 -9.01 6.51 2.40
C THR A 151 -10.06 5.44 2.64
N ASN A 152 -10.86 5.11 1.61
CA ASN A 152 -11.96 4.14 1.66
C ASN A 152 -11.89 3.20 0.46
N TYR A 153 -12.14 1.91 0.69
CA TYR A 153 -12.03 0.86 -0.33
C TYR A 153 -12.93 1.09 -1.57
N ALA A 154 -14.17 1.55 -1.40
CA ALA A 154 -15.06 1.79 -2.54
C ALA A 154 -14.54 2.92 -3.43
N ARG A 155 -14.02 3.99 -2.81
CA ARG A 155 -13.40 5.10 -3.54
C ARG A 155 -12.07 4.68 -4.16
N PHE A 156 -11.27 3.90 -3.45
CA PHE A 156 -10.04 3.28 -3.97
C PHE A 156 -10.33 2.49 -5.26
N MET A 157 -11.30 1.57 -5.23
CA MET A 157 -11.69 0.79 -6.41
C MET A 157 -12.25 1.66 -7.53
N LYS A 158 -12.99 2.72 -7.21
CA LYS A 158 -13.46 3.69 -8.19
C LYS A 158 -12.29 4.42 -8.86
N HIS A 159 -11.26 4.82 -8.11
CA HIS A 159 -10.05 5.41 -8.67
C HIS A 159 -9.34 4.43 -9.59
N ILE A 160 -9.07 3.20 -9.14
CA ILE A 160 -8.39 2.18 -9.96
C ILE A 160 -9.15 1.96 -11.28
N ARG A 161 -10.47 1.82 -11.24
CA ARG A 161 -11.29 1.69 -12.46
C ARG A 161 -11.29 2.94 -13.33
N ALA A 162 -11.23 4.13 -12.75
CA ALA A 162 -11.10 5.37 -13.52
C ALA A 162 -9.73 5.43 -14.22
N SER A 163 -8.66 4.96 -13.58
CA SER A 163 -7.33 4.86 -14.21
C SER A 163 -7.28 3.84 -15.35
N MET A 164 -8.16 2.83 -15.36
CA MET A 164 -8.28 1.89 -16.48
C MET A 164 -8.82 2.54 -17.76
N GLN A 165 -9.39 3.75 -17.71
CA GLN A 165 -9.80 4.47 -18.91
C GLN A 165 -8.62 4.90 -19.82
N PHE A 166 -7.39 4.74 -19.33
CA PHE A 166 -6.16 5.03 -20.06
C PHE A 166 -5.62 3.82 -20.86
N LEU A 167 -6.25 2.64 -20.73
CA LEU A 167 -6.03 1.47 -21.58
C LEU A 167 -6.60 1.72 -22.99
#